data_AF-A0A1L3LTV8-F1
#
_entry.id   AF-A0A1L3LTV8-F1
#
_cell.length_a   1.000
_cell.length_b   1.000
_cell.length_c   1.000
_cell.angle_alpha   90.00
_cell.angle_beta   90.00
_cell.angle_gamma   90.00
#
_symmetry.space_group_name_H-M   'P 1'
#
loop_
_entity.id
_entity.type
_entity.pdbx_description
1 polymer ?
#
loop_
_entity_poly.entity_id
_entity_poly.type
_entity_poly.pdbx_seq_one_letter_code
_entity_poly.pdbx_strand_id
1 'polypeptide(L)'
;MLGEDLELLEAIVRNSANLTYGSIISVVHGDDETTTALSDDGIDVLNQMLSAAHRSPEAWNDFLDSFVDDEELIARVKAKSPR
;
A
#
# COMPACT_ATOMS: atom_id res chain seq x y z
N MET A 1 12.62 -2.23 5.02
CA MET A 1 11.18 -2.57 4.94
C MET A 1 10.39 -1.32 5.26
N LEU A 2 9.22 -1.15 4.63
CA LEU A 2 8.41 0.09 4.63
C LEU A 2 7.87 0.51 6.01
N GLY A 3 8.02 -0.32 7.05
CA GLY A 3 7.69 0.05 8.44
C GLY A 3 6.20 0.14 8.74
N GLU A 4 5.34 -0.24 7.79
CA GLU A 4 3.88 -0.21 7.87
C GLU A 4 3.28 -1.60 8.04
N ASP A 5 1.99 -1.64 8.38
CA ASP A 5 1.21 -2.88 8.53
C ASP A 5 1.17 -3.64 7.19
N LEU A 6 1.46 -4.95 7.22
CA LEU A 6 1.55 -5.76 6.00
C LEU A 6 0.22 -5.78 5.24
N GLU A 7 -0.90 -5.93 5.94
CA GLU A 7 -2.23 -5.96 5.30
C GLU A 7 -2.58 -4.60 4.68
N LEU A 8 -2.10 -3.48 5.26
CA LEU A 8 -2.21 -2.16 4.64
C LEU A 8 -1.45 -2.09 3.31
N LEU A 9 -0.19 -2.55 3.30
CA LEU A 9 0.64 -2.54 2.09
C LEU A 9 0.03 -3.43 1.00
N GLU A 10 -0.46 -4.61 1.38
CA GLU A 10 -1.14 -5.52 0.46
C GLU A 10 -2.43 -4.91 -0.11
N ALA A 11 -3.22 -4.23 0.72
CA ALA A 11 -4.45 -3.56 0.26
C ALA A 11 -4.16 -2.46 -0.77
N ILE A 12 -3.12 -1.65 -0.55
CA ILE A 12 -2.70 -0.61 -1.49
C ILE A 12 -2.25 -1.23 -2.82
N VAL A 13 -1.45 -2.30 -2.76
CA VAL A 13 -0.89 -2.97 -3.96
C VAL A 13 -1.95 -3.76 -4.73
N ARG A 14 -2.98 -4.27 -4.06
CA ARG A 14 -4.08 -5.02 -4.70
C ARG A 14 -4.87 -4.17 -5.68
N ASN A 15 -4.94 -2.86 -5.45
CA ASN A 15 -5.52 -1.92 -6.40
C ASN A 15 -4.43 -1.39 -7.34
N SER A 16 -4.39 -1.94 -8.56
CA SER A 16 -3.36 -1.58 -9.55
C SER A 16 -3.44 -0.13 -10.04
N ALA A 17 -4.55 0.58 -9.80
CA ALA A 17 -4.66 2.00 -10.12
C ALA A 17 -3.95 2.91 -9.11
N ASN A 18 -3.56 2.39 -7.94
CA ASN A 18 -2.87 3.16 -6.91
C ASN A 18 -1.42 3.47 -7.29
N LEU A 19 -0.80 2.65 -8.15
CA LEU A 19 0.60 2.78 -8.52
C LEU A 19 0.77 2.94 -10.02
N THR A 20 1.92 3.51 -10.42
CA THR A 20 2.24 3.72 -11.83
C THR A 20 2.52 2.40 -12.54
N TYR A 21 2.32 2.39 -13.87
CA TYR A 21 2.62 1.22 -14.70
C TYR A 21 4.06 0.74 -14.49
N GLY A 22 4.24 -0.56 -14.28
CA GLY A 22 5.55 -1.17 -13.97
C GLY A 22 5.92 -1.18 -12.48
N SER A 23 5.11 -0.58 -11.59
CA SER A 23 5.31 -0.64 -10.14
C SER A 23 4.91 -1.99 -9.55
N ILE A 24 3.82 -2.57 -10.05
CA ILE A 24 3.29 -3.86 -9.62
C ILE A 24 3.55 -4.87 -10.72
N ILE A 25 4.18 -5.99 -10.38
CA ILE A 25 4.49 -7.08 -11.30
C ILE A 25 3.89 -8.38 -10.79
N SER A 26 3.56 -9.27 -11.72
CA SER A 26 3.17 -10.64 -11.42
C SER A 26 4.33 -11.56 -11.74
N VAL A 27 4.83 -12.26 -10.72
CA VAL A 27 5.87 -13.28 -10.88
C VAL A 27 5.17 -14.63 -10.98
N VAL A 28 5.26 -15.25 -12.15
CA VAL A 28 4.73 -16.61 -12.38
C VAL A 28 5.82 -17.61 -12.04
N HIS A 29 5.51 -18.51 -11.12
CA HIS A 29 6.36 -19.61 -10.70
C HIS A 29 6.13 -20.82 -11.62
N GLY A 30 7.06 -21.78 -11.59
CA GLY A 30 7.03 -22.94 -12.51
C GLY A 30 5.87 -23.91 -12.30
N ASP A 31 5.10 -23.73 -11.24
CA ASP A 31 3.89 -24.45 -10.84
C ASP A 31 2.59 -23.68 -11.13
N ASP A 32 2.65 -22.64 -11.97
CA ASP A 32 1.56 -21.71 -12.29
C ASP A 32 1.05 -20.88 -11.09
N GLU A 33 1.72 -20.93 -9.93
CA GLU A 33 1.47 -19.98 -8.85
C GLU A 33 1.93 -18.59 -9.27
N THR A 34 1.13 -17.57 -8.96
CA THR A 34 1.46 -16.17 -9.26
C THR A 34 1.59 -15.40 -7.96
N THR A 35 2.75 -14.79 -7.75
CA THR A 35 3.01 -13.88 -6.64
C THR A 35 2.97 -12.45 -7.15
N THR A 36 2.20 -11.58 -6.50
CA THR A 36 2.30 -10.13 -6.72
C THR A 36 3.57 -9.61 -6.06
N ALA A 37 4.39 -8.89 -6.82
CA ALA A 37 5.60 -8.26 -6.34
C ALA A 37 5.67 -6.79 -6.77
N LEU A 38 6.56 -6.03 -6.13
CA LEU A 38 6.85 -4.65 -6.48
C LEU A 38 8.22 -4.55 -7.16
N SER A 39 8.31 -3.69 -8.18
CA SER A 39 9.62 -3.25 -8.69
C SER A 39 10.28 -2.29 -7.70
N ASP A 40 11.57 -2.02 -7.88
CA ASP A 40 12.30 -1.02 -7.08
C ASP A 40 11.63 0.36 -7.18
N ASP A 41 11.28 0.79 -8.40
CA ASP A 41 10.50 2.01 -8.64
C ASP A 41 9.15 1.99 -7.92
N GLY A 42 8.47 0.83 -7.88
CA GLY A 42 7.20 0.67 -7.16
C GLY A 42 7.35 0.84 -5.65
N ILE A 43 8.46 0.36 -5.08
CA ILE A 43 8.81 0.56 -3.67
C ILE A 43 9.07 2.04 -3.37
N ASP A 44 9.75 2.74 -4.28
CA ASP A 44 10.04 4.17 -4.13
C ASP A 44 8.78 5.04 -4.21
N VAL A 45 7.87 4.74 -5.14
CA VAL A 45 6.55 5.41 -5.24
C VAL A 45 5.76 5.20 -3.95
N LEU A 46 5.71 3.96 -3.46
CA LEU A 46 4.99 3.64 -2.22
C LEU A 46 5.60 4.34 -1.00
N ASN A 47 6.93 4.41 -0.90
CA ASN A 47 7.62 5.20 0.12
C ASN A 47 7.25 6.68 0.06
N GLN A 48 7.20 7.27 -1.14
CA GLN A 48 6.85 8.68 -1.31
C GLN A 48 5.41 8.96 -0.87
N MET A 49 4.48 8.08 -1.25
CA MET A 49 3.07 8.16 -0.85
C MET A 49 2.92 8.10 0.68
N LEU A 50 3.55 7.10 1.31
CA LEU A 50 3.53 6.94 2.77
C LEU A 50 4.17 8.14 3.49
N SER A 51 5.29 8.65 2.97
CA SER A 51 5.94 9.85 3.52
C SER A 51 5.05 11.09 3.43
N ALA A 52 4.24 11.23 2.39
CA ALA A 52 3.29 12.33 2.25
C ALA A 52 2.10 12.17 3.21
N ALA A 53 1.58 10.94 3.35
CA ALA A 53 0.49 10.61 4.25
C ALA A 53 0.86 10.81 5.72
N HIS A 54 2.10 10.53 6.12
CA HIS A 54 2.57 10.70 7.50
C HIS A 54 2.81 12.16 7.93
N ARG A 55 2.53 13.16 7.08
CA ARG A 55 2.76 14.57 7.43
C ARG A 55 1.79 15.09 8.50
N SER A 56 0.58 14.55 8.57
CA SER A 56 -0.41 14.93 9.59
C SER A 56 -1.50 13.85 9.73
N PRO A 57 -2.26 13.85 10.85
CA PRO A 57 -3.39 12.95 11.03
C PRO A 57 -4.44 13.06 9.90
N GLU A 58 -4.69 14.29 9.43
CA GLU A 58 -5.64 14.54 8.34
C GLU A 58 -5.14 13.94 7.02
N ALA A 59 -3.87 14.17 6.67
CA ALA A 59 -3.27 13.59 5.47
C ALA A 59 -3.24 12.05 5.53
N TRP A 60 -3.06 11.47 6.72
CA TRP A 60 -3.14 10.03 6.92
C TRP A 60 -4.54 9.49 6.71
N ASN A 61 -5.57 10.17 7.25
CA ASN A 61 -6.96 9.78 7.03
C ASN A 61 -7.36 9.89 5.56
N ASP A 62 -7.04 11.01 4.90
CA ASP A 62 -7.33 11.22 3.48
C ASP A 62 -6.63 10.18 2.60
N PHE A 63 -5.40 9.79 2.95
CA PHE A 63 -4.67 8.74 2.26
C PHE A 63 -5.37 7.39 2.38
N LEU A 64 -5.72 6.97 3.60
CA LEU A 64 -6.40 5.70 3.82
C LEU A 64 -7.73 5.65 3.07
N ASP A 65 -8.52 6.72 3.12
CA ASP A 65 -9.83 6.78 2.48
C ASP A 65 -9.73 6.85 0.93
N SER A 66 -8.57 7.27 0.38
CA SER A 66 -8.34 7.38 -1.07
C SER A 66 -7.71 6.13 -1.70
N PHE A 67 -6.88 5.40 -0.95
CA PHE A 67 -6.04 4.32 -1.48
C PHE A 67 -6.40 2.93 -0.95
N VAL A 68 -7.28 2.83 0.05
CA VAL A 68 -7.72 1.57 0.65
C VAL A 68 -9.25 1.50 0.61
N ASP A 69 -9.79 0.44 0.01
CA ASP A 69 -11.25 0.25 -0.09
C ASP A 69 -11.84 -0.53 1.11
N ASP A 70 -10.99 -1.11 1.96
CA ASP A 70 -11.40 -1.94 3.10
C ASP A 70 -11.60 -1.08 4.36
N GLU A 71 -12.86 -0.77 4.67
CA GLU A 71 -13.22 0.06 5.83
C GLU A 71 -12.81 -0.57 7.18
N GLU A 72 -12.82 -1.90 7.31
CA GLU A 72 -12.44 -2.58 8.55
C GLU A 72 -10.93 -2.47 8.77
N LEU A 73 -10.15 -2.66 7.71
CA LEU A 73 -8.71 -2.45 7.71
C LEU A 73 -8.37 -1.01 8.06
N ILE A 74 -9.05 -0.03 7.46
CA ILE A 74 -8.87 1.40 7.76
C ILE A 74 -9.09 1.66 9.25
N ALA A 75 -10.20 1.19 9.82
CA ALA A 75 -10.51 1.40 11.23
C ALA A 75 -9.43 0.80 12.15
N ARG A 76 -8.95 -0.41 11.83
CA ARG A 76 -7.91 -1.10 12.59
C ARG A 76 -6.56 -0.37 12.51
N VAL A 77 -6.19 0.12 11.34
CA VAL A 77 -4.95 0.90 11.14
C VAL A 77 -5.01 2.23 11.90
N LYS A 78 -6.13 2.96 11.81
CA LYS A 78 -6.36 4.21 12.57
C LYS A 78 -6.30 3.97 14.08
N ALA A 79 -6.77 2.81 14.57
CA ALA A 79 -6.71 2.45 15.99
C ALA A 79 -5.30 2.05 16.47
N LYS A 80 -4.50 1.36 15.65
CA LYS A 80 -3.13 0.94 15.98
C LYS A 80 -2.13 2.10 15.97
N SER A 81 -2.34 3.06 15.07
CA SER A 81 -1.49 4.22 14.88
C SER A 81 -2.35 5.49 14.98
N PRO A 82 -2.66 5.96 16.21
CA PRO A 82 -3.16 7.31 16.40
C PRO A 82 -2.01 8.28 16.14
N ARG A 83 -1.67 8.47 14.86
CA ARG A 83 -0.70 9.45 14.38
C ARG A 83 -1.37 10.81 14.29
#